data_AF-A0A4Q0T4R2-F1
#
_entry.id   AF-A0A4Q0T4R2-F1
#
_cell.length_a   1.000
_cell.length_b   1.000
_cell.length_c   1.000
_cell.angle_alpha   90.00
_cell.angle_beta   90.00
_cell.angle_gamma   90.00
#
_symmetry.space_group_name_H-M   'P 1'
#
loop_
_entity.id
_entity.type
_entity.pdbx_description
1 polymer ?
#
loop_
_entity_poly.entity_id
_entity_poly.type
_entity_poly.pdbx_seq_one_letter_code
_entity_poly.pdbx_strand_id
1 'polypeptide(L)'
;MRFAWAVVGYNVLVILWGALVRATGSGAGCGNHWPLCNGQVIPLAPRIDTVIEFTHRMMVSGATFAILGLLAWTFYATVKGSAARVMAVVSTILLFNEAFLGALLVKLGYVTGNQSVGRVVLLSIHLSNTLILLAALTVTAVVLGTGQMWSSLRNGRNSIIVLFGILATLIVGVSGSLAALGDTLFPSTSLSAAMAQDFATGSPWLLRVRWVHPASAVLAGAFVIWLVAKAWTTRRIPALWVVGLLAFQFGLGLLDMLLLAPVWMQIIHLLGADLYWVAIVMMATGWVWPASPARQAI
;
A
#
# COMPACT_ATOMS: atom_id res chain seq x y z
N MET A 1 -11.84 -13.30 -13.07
CA MET A 1 -10.85 -13.56 -11.99
C MET A 1 -9.42 -13.16 -12.35
N ARG A 2 -8.83 -13.66 -13.45
CA ARG A 2 -7.45 -13.30 -13.87
C ARG A 2 -7.23 -11.78 -14.02
N PHE A 3 -8.17 -11.10 -14.67
CA PHE A 3 -8.09 -9.64 -14.84
C PHE A 3 -8.07 -8.88 -13.50
N ALA A 4 -8.92 -9.23 -12.53
CA ALA A 4 -8.95 -8.58 -11.22
C ALA A 4 -7.60 -8.70 -10.48
N TRP A 5 -6.98 -9.88 -10.51
CA TRP A 5 -5.64 -10.06 -9.93
C TRP A 5 -4.54 -9.33 -10.70
N ALA A 6 -4.67 -9.20 -12.03
CA ALA A 6 -3.78 -8.36 -12.83
C ALA A 6 -3.90 -6.88 -12.44
N VAL A 7 -5.11 -6.38 -12.14
CA VAL A 7 -5.32 -5.01 -11.62
C VAL A 7 -4.67 -4.83 -10.24
N VAL A 8 -4.79 -5.81 -9.34
CA VAL A 8 -4.08 -5.79 -8.04
C VAL A 8 -2.58 -5.71 -8.26
N GLY A 9 -2.01 -6.61 -9.07
CA GLY A 9 -0.57 -6.63 -9.36
C GLY A 9 -0.07 -5.34 -10.03
N TYR A 10 -0.84 -4.78 -10.95
CA TYR A 10 -0.51 -3.50 -11.58
C TYR A 10 -0.49 -2.35 -10.54
N ASN A 11 -1.44 -2.31 -9.62
CA ASN A 11 -1.44 -1.31 -8.55
C ASN A 11 -0.25 -1.45 -7.61
N VAL A 12 0.20 -2.68 -7.30
CA VAL A 12 1.49 -2.89 -6.59
C VAL A 12 2.63 -2.21 -7.36
N LEU A 13 2.73 -2.38 -8.67
CA LEU A 13 3.77 -1.69 -9.46
C LEU A 13 3.65 -0.16 -9.39
N VAL A 14 2.43 0.38 -9.40
CA VAL A 14 2.20 1.83 -9.23
C VAL A 14 2.71 2.32 -7.87
N ILE A 15 2.46 1.55 -6.80
CA ILE A 15 2.91 1.86 -5.43
C ILE A 15 4.44 1.88 -5.36
N LEU A 16 5.11 0.86 -5.91
CA LEU A 16 6.57 0.79 -5.96
C LEU A 16 7.17 1.99 -6.70
N TRP A 17 6.59 2.35 -7.84
CA TRP A 17 7.05 3.50 -8.60
C TRP A 17 6.81 4.83 -7.86
N GLY A 18 5.72 4.95 -7.12
CA GLY A 18 5.48 6.11 -6.24
C GLY A 18 6.53 6.24 -5.13
N ALA A 19 6.97 5.12 -4.55
CA ALA A 19 8.08 5.11 -3.60
C ALA A 19 9.41 5.49 -4.25
N LEU A 20 9.65 5.07 -5.50
CA LEU A 20 10.81 5.50 -6.27
C LEU A 20 10.81 7.02 -6.45
N VAL A 21 9.67 7.61 -6.87
CA VAL A 21 9.52 9.08 -7.01
C VAL A 21 9.89 9.81 -5.70
N ARG A 22 9.46 9.28 -4.55
CA ARG A 22 9.82 9.84 -3.24
C ARG A 22 11.33 9.69 -2.97
N ALA A 23 11.85 8.48 -3.08
CA ALA A 23 13.21 8.12 -2.68
C ALA A 23 14.28 8.80 -3.55
N THR A 24 13.98 9.10 -4.82
CA THR A 24 14.88 9.84 -5.72
C THR A 24 14.68 11.35 -5.64
N GLY A 25 13.74 11.85 -4.83
CA GLY A 25 13.41 13.27 -4.78
C GLY A 25 12.77 13.81 -6.06
N SER A 26 12.17 12.96 -6.88
CA SER A 26 11.61 13.33 -8.19
C SER A 26 10.18 13.88 -8.13
N GLY A 27 9.56 14.00 -6.95
CA GLY A 27 8.15 14.41 -6.81
C GLY A 27 7.80 15.83 -7.28
N ALA A 28 8.77 16.60 -7.77
CA ALA A 28 8.56 17.90 -8.42
C ALA A 28 9.21 17.99 -9.82
N GLY A 29 9.56 16.86 -10.44
CA GLY A 29 10.13 16.78 -11.80
C GLY A 29 9.21 17.36 -12.90
N CYS A 30 7.90 17.38 -12.68
CA CYS A 30 6.90 18.03 -13.52
C CYS A 30 6.54 19.46 -13.08
N GLY A 31 7.26 20.01 -12.10
CA GLY A 31 6.95 21.28 -11.45
C GLY A 31 5.61 21.23 -10.72
N ASN A 32 5.00 22.41 -10.50
CA ASN A 32 3.69 22.51 -9.86
C ASN A 32 2.50 22.32 -10.85
N HIS A 33 2.78 21.72 -12.01
CA HIS A 33 1.77 21.47 -13.03
C HIS A 33 1.12 20.12 -12.77
N TRP A 34 -0.21 20.11 -12.75
CA TRP A 34 -1.02 18.91 -12.66
C TRP A 34 -2.39 19.28 -13.27
N PRO A 35 -2.96 18.46 -14.18
CA PRO A 35 -2.52 17.11 -14.56
C PRO A 35 -1.32 17.07 -15.54
N LEU A 36 -1.05 18.16 -16.28
CA LEU A 36 0.07 18.26 -17.23
C LEU A 36 1.43 18.26 -16.53
N CYS A 37 2.48 17.88 -17.26
CA CYS A 37 3.86 17.88 -16.79
C CYS A 37 4.63 19.04 -17.44
N ASN A 38 5.02 20.06 -16.66
CA ASN A 38 5.62 21.29 -17.19
C ASN A 38 4.80 21.95 -18.32
N GLY A 39 3.47 21.91 -18.22
CA GLY A 39 2.56 22.45 -19.24
C GLY A 39 2.41 21.58 -20.50
N GLN A 40 3.06 20.42 -20.55
CA GLN A 40 3.03 19.50 -21.69
C GLN A 40 2.30 18.19 -21.34
N VAL A 41 1.67 17.57 -22.34
CA VAL A 41 1.06 16.25 -22.21
C VAL A 41 2.12 15.15 -22.21
N ILE A 42 3.12 15.28 -23.10
CA ILE A 42 4.29 14.40 -23.17
C ILE A 42 5.53 15.30 -23.19
N PRO A 43 6.43 15.22 -22.19
CA PRO A 43 7.65 16.01 -22.19
C PRO A 43 8.63 15.47 -23.24
N LEU A 44 9.06 16.34 -24.17
CA LEU A 44 9.90 15.94 -25.32
C LEU A 44 11.41 15.93 -25.03
N ALA A 45 11.86 16.65 -24.01
CA ALA A 45 13.25 16.65 -23.53
C ALA A 45 13.31 16.61 -22.00
N PRO A 46 12.83 15.52 -21.36
CA PRO A 46 12.73 15.45 -19.91
C PRO A 46 14.09 15.22 -19.26
N ARG A 47 14.32 15.86 -18.12
CA ARG A 47 15.35 15.44 -17.17
C ARG A 47 14.92 14.14 -16.48
N ILE A 48 15.84 13.46 -15.81
CA ILE A 48 15.54 12.17 -15.17
C ILE A 48 14.47 12.26 -14.07
N ASP A 49 14.44 13.35 -13.30
CA ASP A 49 13.38 13.64 -12.32
C ASP A 49 12.01 13.75 -12.99
N THR A 50 11.93 14.45 -14.13
CA THR A 50 10.73 14.56 -14.96
C THR A 50 10.30 13.20 -15.50
N VAL A 51 11.23 12.37 -16.00
CA VAL A 51 10.91 11.01 -16.48
C VAL A 51 10.29 10.17 -15.36
N ILE A 52 10.91 10.17 -14.18
CA ILE A 52 10.44 9.37 -13.04
C ILE A 52 9.03 9.80 -12.61
N GLU A 53 8.78 11.11 -12.43
CA GLU A 53 7.47 11.59 -12.03
C GLU A 53 6.41 11.38 -13.12
N PHE A 54 6.75 11.68 -14.38
CA PHE A 54 5.84 11.51 -15.50
C PHE A 54 5.43 10.05 -15.70
N THR A 55 6.37 9.11 -15.60
CA THR A 55 6.07 7.67 -15.66
C THR A 55 5.10 7.27 -14.55
N HIS A 56 5.27 7.79 -13.33
CA HIS A 56 4.32 7.53 -12.26
C HIS A 56 2.90 7.98 -12.63
N ARG A 57 2.77 9.21 -13.15
CA ARG A 57 1.48 9.77 -13.57
C ARG A 57 0.84 8.93 -14.69
N MET A 58 1.63 8.47 -15.66
CA MET A 58 1.15 7.59 -16.72
C MET A 58 0.72 6.22 -16.18
N MET A 59 1.44 5.69 -15.19
CA MET A 59 1.05 4.46 -14.51
C MET A 59 -0.30 4.63 -13.80
N VAL A 60 -0.54 5.75 -13.12
CA VAL A 60 -1.83 6.09 -12.49
C VAL A 60 -2.96 6.20 -13.53
N SER A 61 -2.69 6.81 -14.70
CA SER A 61 -3.66 6.82 -15.82
C SER A 61 -3.99 5.39 -16.28
N GLY A 62 -2.99 4.52 -16.43
CA GLY A 62 -3.19 3.11 -16.73
C GLY A 62 -3.99 2.37 -15.66
N ALA A 63 -3.73 2.64 -14.37
CA ALA A 63 -4.49 2.08 -13.25
C ALA A 63 -5.95 2.52 -13.32
N THR A 64 -6.19 3.78 -13.72
CA THR A 64 -7.53 4.33 -13.89
C THR A 64 -8.32 3.57 -14.95
N PHE A 65 -7.75 3.38 -16.14
CA PHE A 65 -8.41 2.59 -17.18
C PHE A 65 -8.62 1.13 -16.76
N ALA A 66 -7.63 0.53 -16.09
CA ALA A 66 -7.72 -0.85 -15.62
C ALA A 66 -8.84 -1.05 -14.57
N ILE A 67 -8.95 -0.13 -13.60
CA ILE A 67 -9.98 -0.18 -12.54
C ILE A 67 -11.37 0.16 -13.09
N LEU A 68 -11.49 1.14 -14.00
CA LEU A 68 -12.76 1.42 -14.68
C LEU A 68 -13.20 0.25 -15.57
N GLY A 69 -12.25 -0.39 -16.26
CA GLY A 69 -12.49 -1.62 -17.01
C GLY A 69 -12.95 -2.76 -16.08
N LEU A 70 -12.32 -2.90 -14.91
CA LEU A 70 -12.73 -3.89 -13.90
C LEU A 70 -14.13 -3.60 -13.36
N LEU A 71 -14.47 -2.33 -13.13
CA LEU A 71 -15.81 -1.89 -12.73
C LEU A 71 -16.84 -2.27 -13.79
N ALA A 72 -16.63 -1.86 -15.04
CA ALA A 72 -17.53 -2.16 -16.15
C ALA A 72 -17.71 -3.67 -16.35
N TRP A 73 -16.60 -4.42 -16.36
CA TRP A 73 -16.62 -5.88 -16.47
C TRP A 73 -17.36 -6.53 -15.31
N THR A 74 -17.16 -6.06 -14.07
CA THR A 74 -17.86 -6.60 -12.90
C THR A 74 -19.37 -6.39 -12.99
N PHE A 75 -19.81 -5.22 -13.45
CA PHE A 75 -21.24 -4.97 -13.67
C PHE A 75 -21.82 -5.79 -14.82
N TYR A 76 -21.04 -6.03 -15.87
CA TYR A 76 -21.45 -6.88 -16.99
C TYR A 76 -21.53 -8.37 -16.61
N ALA A 77 -20.53 -8.88 -15.89
CA ALA A 77 -20.34 -10.31 -15.68
C ALA A 77 -21.00 -10.87 -14.40
N THR A 78 -21.44 -10.03 -13.45
CA THR A 78 -22.08 -10.51 -12.21
C THR A 78 -23.55 -10.12 -12.15
N VAL A 79 -24.31 -10.71 -11.23
CA VAL A 79 -25.72 -10.35 -10.98
C VAL A 79 -25.87 -9.14 -10.05
N LYS A 80 -27.05 -8.50 -10.06
CA LYS A 80 -27.42 -7.44 -9.11
C LYS A 80 -27.31 -7.97 -7.68
N GLY A 81 -26.72 -7.16 -6.79
CA GLY A 81 -26.49 -7.55 -5.40
C GLY A 81 -25.21 -8.37 -5.16
N SER A 82 -24.39 -8.63 -6.19
CA SER A 82 -23.05 -9.20 -6.00
C SER A 82 -22.17 -8.28 -5.15
N ALA A 83 -21.46 -8.86 -4.18
CA ALA A 83 -20.51 -8.12 -3.35
C ALA A 83 -19.38 -7.50 -4.18
N ALA A 84 -18.99 -8.16 -5.28
CA ALA A 84 -17.98 -7.66 -6.19
C ALA A 84 -18.31 -6.29 -6.78
N ARG A 85 -19.59 -6.03 -7.12
CA ARG A 85 -20.01 -4.74 -7.66
C ARG A 85 -19.79 -3.62 -6.63
N VAL A 86 -20.12 -3.87 -5.36
CA VAL A 86 -19.90 -2.89 -4.29
C VAL A 86 -18.42 -2.61 -4.12
N MET A 87 -17.60 -3.65 -4.03
CA MET A 87 -16.15 -3.50 -3.82
C MET A 87 -15.44 -2.87 -5.03
N ALA A 88 -15.91 -3.13 -6.26
CA ALA A 88 -15.41 -2.45 -7.46
C ALA A 88 -15.75 -0.94 -7.45
N VAL A 89 -16.95 -0.56 -7.00
CA VAL A 89 -17.33 0.86 -6.81
C VAL A 89 -16.45 1.50 -5.74
N VAL A 90 -16.30 0.86 -4.58
CA VAL A 90 -15.42 1.35 -3.49
C VAL A 90 -13.99 1.54 -3.98
N SER A 91 -13.45 0.56 -4.73
CA SER A 91 -12.10 0.66 -5.32
C SER A 91 -12.00 1.84 -6.29
N THR A 92 -13.04 2.09 -7.09
CA THR A 92 -13.07 3.23 -8.03
C THR A 92 -13.08 4.57 -7.29
N ILE A 93 -13.86 4.70 -6.21
CA ILE A 93 -13.89 5.92 -5.39
C ILE A 93 -12.53 6.15 -4.72
N LEU A 94 -11.94 5.11 -4.15
CA LEU A 94 -10.63 5.19 -3.50
C LEU A 94 -9.51 5.54 -4.49
N LEU A 95 -9.58 5.07 -5.74
CA LEU A 95 -8.66 5.48 -6.81
C LEU A 95 -8.75 6.99 -7.10
N PHE A 96 -9.95 7.54 -7.23
CA PHE A 96 -10.09 8.97 -7.48
C PHE A 96 -9.63 9.81 -6.28
N ASN A 97 -9.89 9.33 -5.05
CA ASN A 97 -9.32 9.93 -3.86
C ASN A 97 -7.78 9.85 -3.85
N GLU A 98 -7.20 8.73 -4.27
CA GLU A 98 -5.76 8.54 -4.37
C GLU A 98 -5.14 9.55 -5.34
N ALA A 99 -5.69 9.66 -6.54
CA ALA A 99 -5.22 10.62 -7.54
C ALA A 99 -5.34 12.07 -7.05
N PHE A 100 -6.41 12.39 -6.30
CA PHE A 100 -6.60 13.70 -5.69
C PHE A 100 -5.57 13.99 -4.60
N LEU A 101 -5.32 13.05 -3.68
CA LEU A 101 -4.31 13.19 -2.63
C LEU A 101 -2.90 13.34 -3.22
N GLY A 102 -2.59 12.58 -4.28
CA GLY A 102 -1.32 12.69 -5.01
C GLY A 102 -1.16 14.05 -5.69
N ALA A 103 -2.23 14.55 -6.30
CA ALA A 103 -2.26 15.90 -6.87
C ALA A 103 -2.01 16.98 -5.79
N LEU A 104 -2.60 16.83 -4.60
CA LEU A 104 -2.39 17.75 -3.48
C LEU A 104 -0.94 17.75 -2.99
N LEU A 105 -0.26 16.60 -2.92
CA LEU A 105 1.16 16.54 -2.55
C LEU A 105 2.02 17.43 -3.46
N VAL A 106 1.78 17.36 -4.77
CA VAL A 106 2.48 18.20 -5.76
C VAL A 106 2.02 19.66 -5.64
N LYS A 107 0.70 19.90 -5.63
CA LYS A 107 0.10 21.25 -5.64
C LYS A 107 0.48 22.11 -4.45
N LEU A 108 0.64 21.48 -3.28
CA LEU A 108 1.04 22.13 -2.03
C LEU A 108 2.55 22.12 -1.80
N GLY A 109 3.35 21.58 -2.73
CA GLY A 109 4.81 21.53 -2.58
C GLY A 109 5.28 20.61 -1.45
N TYR A 110 4.51 19.59 -1.10
CA TYR A 110 4.81 18.59 -0.06
C TYR A 110 5.61 17.41 -0.62
N VAL A 111 6.59 17.71 -1.47
CA VAL A 111 7.41 16.74 -2.20
C VAL A 111 8.91 17.06 -2.00
N THR A 112 9.77 16.25 -2.60
CA THR A 112 11.24 16.44 -2.64
C THR A 112 11.87 16.63 -1.26
N GLY A 113 12.40 17.81 -0.93
CA GLY A 113 13.08 18.13 0.33
C GLY A 113 12.20 18.72 1.42
N ASN A 114 10.88 18.85 1.22
CA ASN A 114 9.98 19.49 2.18
C ASN A 114 9.92 18.70 3.50
N GLN A 115 10.19 19.34 4.65
CA GLN A 115 10.21 18.69 5.97
C GLN A 115 9.00 19.07 6.85
N SER A 116 7.97 19.69 6.27
CA SER A 116 6.83 20.21 7.02
C SER A 116 5.96 19.09 7.59
N VAL A 117 5.26 19.41 8.69
CA VAL A 117 4.21 18.54 9.25
C VAL A 117 3.10 18.28 8.22
N GLY A 118 2.78 19.29 7.39
CA GLY A 118 1.81 19.16 6.30
C GLY A 118 2.15 18.04 5.32
N ARG A 119 3.44 17.91 4.93
CA ARG A 119 3.91 16.78 4.12
C ARG A 119 3.70 15.45 4.81
N VAL A 120 4.09 15.33 6.07
CA VAL A 120 3.99 14.06 6.81
C VAL A 120 2.53 13.62 6.95
N VAL A 121 1.64 14.54 7.29
CA VAL A 121 0.20 14.26 7.40
C VAL A 121 -0.36 13.83 6.04
N LEU A 122 -0.12 14.62 4.98
CA LEU A 122 -0.70 14.32 3.68
C LEU A 122 -0.12 13.03 3.07
N LEU A 123 1.18 12.77 3.23
CA LEU A 123 1.81 11.51 2.82
C LEU A 123 1.23 10.31 3.57
N SER A 124 0.96 10.46 4.87
CA SER A 124 0.35 9.39 5.68
C SER A 124 -1.08 9.09 5.23
N ILE A 125 -1.87 10.13 4.96
CA ILE A 125 -3.25 9.99 4.44
C ILE A 125 -3.22 9.35 3.05
N HIS A 126 -2.33 9.82 2.18
CA HIS A 126 -2.11 9.26 0.84
C HIS A 126 -1.83 7.77 0.93
N LEU A 127 -0.77 7.36 1.64
CA LEU A 127 -0.42 5.94 1.77
C LEU A 127 -1.53 5.11 2.42
N SER A 128 -2.23 5.67 3.41
CA SER A 128 -3.37 4.97 4.02
C SER A 128 -4.46 4.70 2.99
N ASN A 129 -4.81 5.69 2.16
CA ASN A 129 -5.76 5.51 1.06
C ASN A 129 -5.24 4.50 0.03
N THR A 130 -3.94 4.53 -0.30
CA THR A 130 -3.29 3.56 -1.17
C THR A 130 -3.46 2.12 -0.67
N LEU A 131 -3.19 1.86 0.60
CA LEU A 131 -3.30 0.53 1.20
C LEU A 131 -4.77 0.08 1.30
N ILE A 132 -5.69 1.00 1.62
CA ILE A 132 -7.13 0.70 1.63
C ILE A 132 -7.65 0.41 0.22
N LEU A 133 -7.17 1.13 -0.80
CA LEU A 133 -7.45 0.84 -2.22
C LEU A 133 -6.95 -0.56 -2.60
N LEU A 134 -5.70 -0.90 -2.28
CA LEU A 134 -5.14 -2.22 -2.57
C LEU A 134 -5.90 -3.33 -1.84
N ALA A 135 -6.34 -3.07 -0.60
CA ALA A 135 -7.22 -3.98 0.14
C ALA A 135 -8.57 -4.14 -0.56
N ALA A 136 -9.21 -3.05 -0.99
CA ALA A 136 -10.50 -3.08 -1.69
C ALA A 136 -10.41 -3.83 -3.03
N LEU A 137 -9.34 -3.64 -3.80
CA LEU A 137 -9.07 -4.39 -5.03
C LEU A 137 -8.86 -5.88 -4.75
N THR A 138 -8.12 -6.21 -3.67
CA THR A 138 -7.91 -7.60 -3.24
C THR A 138 -9.23 -8.26 -2.83
N VAL A 139 -10.04 -7.59 -2.01
CA VAL A 139 -11.38 -8.07 -1.64
C VAL A 139 -12.23 -8.24 -2.90
N THR A 140 -12.22 -7.27 -3.83
CA THR A 140 -12.93 -7.36 -5.12
C THR A 140 -12.54 -8.63 -5.87
N ALA A 141 -11.25 -8.91 -6.01
CA ALA A 141 -10.74 -10.11 -6.68
C ALA A 141 -11.19 -11.41 -6.00
N VAL A 142 -11.16 -11.44 -4.66
CA VAL A 142 -11.62 -12.59 -3.85
C VAL A 142 -13.11 -12.84 -4.03
N VAL A 143 -13.96 -11.81 -3.83
CA VAL A 143 -15.42 -11.98 -3.88
C VAL A 143 -15.95 -12.17 -5.31
N LEU A 144 -15.21 -11.71 -6.33
CA LEU A 144 -15.44 -12.08 -7.72
C LEU A 144 -15.20 -13.58 -7.95
N GLY A 145 -14.17 -14.16 -7.33
CA GLY A 145 -13.86 -15.58 -7.43
C GLY A 145 -14.88 -16.47 -6.72
N THR A 146 -15.48 -16.00 -5.62
CA THR A 146 -16.47 -16.77 -4.85
C THR A 146 -17.92 -16.55 -5.30
N GLY A 147 -18.20 -15.49 -6.06
CA GLY A 147 -19.56 -15.15 -6.49
C GLY A 147 -20.51 -14.75 -5.35
N GLN A 148 -19.97 -14.34 -4.20
CA GLN A 148 -20.77 -14.00 -3.03
C GLN A 148 -21.69 -12.79 -3.26
N MET A 149 -22.87 -12.84 -2.64
CA MET A 149 -23.82 -11.72 -2.62
C MET A 149 -23.52 -10.80 -1.45
N TRP A 150 -23.71 -9.49 -1.61
CA TRP A 150 -23.53 -8.52 -0.54
C TRP A 150 -24.37 -8.85 0.70
N SER A 151 -25.62 -9.28 0.51
CA SER A 151 -26.52 -9.71 1.60
C SER A 151 -26.06 -10.96 2.35
N SER A 152 -25.15 -11.75 1.76
CA SER A 152 -24.56 -12.92 2.40
C SER A 152 -23.31 -12.60 3.22
N LEU A 153 -22.72 -11.41 3.05
CA LEU A 153 -21.59 -10.96 3.84
C LEU A 153 -22.08 -10.53 5.23
N ARG A 154 -22.05 -11.46 6.18
CA ARG A 154 -22.38 -11.20 7.59
C ARG A 154 -21.10 -11.10 8.41
N ASN A 155 -20.97 -10.02 9.15
CA ASN A 155 -19.88 -9.88 10.11
C ASN A 155 -20.10 -10.86 11.26
N GLY A 156 -19.11 -11.73 11.49
CA GLY A 156 -19.13 -12.72 12.56
C GLY A 156 -18.41 -12.22 13.81
N ARG A 157 -18.32 -13.10 14.82
CA ARG A 157 -17.62 -12.83 16.09
C ARG A 157 -16.17 -12.36 15.92
N ASN A 158 -15.51 -12.75 14.83
CA ASN A 158 -14.10 -12.45 14.58
C ASN A 158 -13.88 -11.15 13.78
N SER A 159 -14.91 -10.50 13.25
CA SER A 159 -14.75 -9.32 12.38
C SER A 159 -14.01 -8.17 13.07
N ILE A 160 -14.30 -7.93 14.35
CA ILE A 160 -13.67 -6.84 15.11
C ILE A 160 -12.18 -7.10 15.34
N ILE A 161 -11.80 -8.31 15.75
CA ILE A 161 -10.37 -8.64 15.98
C ILE A 161 -9.57 -8.63 14.68
N VAL A 162 -10.17 -9.03 13.57
CA VAL A 162 -9.55 -8.95 12.23
C VAL A 162 -9.39 -7.49 11.82
N LEU A 163 -10.39 -6.64 12.05
CA LEU A 163 -10.30 -5.21 11.78
C LEU A 163 -9.12 -4.58 12.54
N PHE A 164 -8.95 -4.89 13.83
CA PHE A 164 -7.78 -4.42 14.59
C PHE A 164 -6.46 -4.90 13.98
N GLY A 165 -6.40 -6.10 13.40
CA GLY A 165 -5.18 -6.61 12.76
C GLY A 165 -4.84 -5.88 11.46
N ILE A 166 -5.87 -5.58 10.67
CA ILE A 166 -5.74 -4.77 9.46
C ILE A 166 -5.32 -3.33 9.81
N LEU A 167 -5.94 -2.72 10.82
CA LEU A 167 -5.58 -1.38 11.28
C LEU A 167 -4.16 -1.32 11.86
N ALA A 168 -3.76 -2.30 12.67
CA ALA A 168 -2.40 -2.39 13.20
C ALA A 168 -1.38 -2.50 12.06
N THR A 169 -1.66 -3.33 11.05
CA THR A 169 -0.78 -3.47 9.88
C THR A 169 -0.73 -2.18 9.04
N LEU A 170 -1.85 -1.46 8.91
CA LEU A 170 -1.89 -0.16 8.25
C LEU A 170 -1.00 0.86 8.97
N ILE A 171 -1.04 0.90 10.31
CA ILE A 171 -0.17 1.76 11.13
C ILE A 171 1.31 1.42 10.91
N VAL A 172 1.66 0.13 10.79
CA VAL A 172 3.02 -0.29 10.44
C VAL A 172 3.42 0.23 9.06
N GLY A 173 2.53 0.15 8.07
CA GLY A 173 2.77 0.69 6.72
C GLY A 173 3.02 2.22 6.73
N VAL A 174 2.18 2.96 7.46
CA VAL A 174 2.35 4.43 7.59
C VAL A 174 3.66 4.76 8.30
N SER A 175 3.93 4.16 9.46
CA SER A 175 5.18 4.41 10.19
C SER A 175 6.43 4.02 9.38
N GLY A 176 6.35 2.95 8.56
CA GLY A 176 7.43 2.55 7.66
C GLY A 176 7.71 3.58 6.56
N SER A 177 6.66 4.17 5.98
CA SER A 177 6.82 5.27 5.01
C SER A 177 7.42 6.52 5.62
N LEU A 178 7.13 6.81 6.89
CA LEU A 178 7.75 7.91 7.62
C LEU A 178 9.22 7.63 7.95
N ALA A 179 9.56 6.39 8.31
CA ALA A 179 10.95 5.97 8.48
C ALA A 179 11.74 6.13 7.17
N ALA A 180 11.22 5.60 6.06
CA ALA A 180 11.83 5.71 4.73
C ALA A 180 11.94 7.18 4.25
N LEU A 181 10.94 8.02 4.55
CA LEU A 181 11.01 9.46 4.29
C LEU A 181 12.14 10.09 5.12
N GLY A 182 12.26 9.70 6.38
CA GLY A 182 13.36 10.09 7.25
C GLY A 182 14.70 9.76 6.61
N ASP A 183 14.92 8.52 6.17
CA ASP A 183 16.17 8.07 5.55
C ASP A 183 16.49 8.81 4.26
N THR A 184 15.46 9.15 3.48
CA THR A 184 15.61 9.94 2.24
C THR A 184 16.03 11.39 2.53
N LEU A 185 15.45 12.02 3.56
CA LEU A 185 15.71 13.42 3.88
C LEU A 185 17.00 13.64 4.69
N PHE A 186 17.42 12.62 5.43
CA PHE A 186 18.55 12.68 6.34
C PHE A 186 19.40 11.40 6.19
N PRO A 187 20.17 11.29 5.09
CA PRO A 187 21.01 10.12 4.86
C PRO A 187 22.16 10.07 5.88
N SER A 188 22.56 8.85 6.23
CA SER A 188 23.68 8.59 7.15
C SER A 188 24.80 7.83 6.43
N THR A 189 26.04 8.00 6.89
CA THR A 189 27.23 7.33 6.31
C THR A 189 27.57 6.01 6.97
N SER A 190 27.02 5.75 8.16
CA SER A 190 27.22 4.51 8.92
C SER A 190 26.04 4.24 9.84
N LEU A 191 25.87 2.97 10.24
CA LEU A 191 24.80 2.56 11.15
C LEU A 191 24.94 3.23 12.52
N SER A 192 26.17 3.35 13.02
CA SER A 192 26.43 4.04 14.29
C SER A 192 26.07 5.52 14.24
N ALA A 193 26.34 6.18 13.11
CA ALA A 193 25.94 7.57 12.91
C ALA A 193 24.41 7.72 12.83
N ALA A 194 23.72 6.81 12.13
CA ALA A 194 22.25 6.78 12.08
C ALA A 194 21.64 6.65 13.48
N MET A 195 22.11 5.66 14.26
CA MET A 195 21.63 5.46 15.63
C MET A 195 21.91 6.67 16.52
N ALA A 196 23.10 7.28 16.42
CA ALA A 196 23.40 8.49 17.17
C ALA A 196 22.48 9.67 16.80
N GLN A 197 22.11 9.81 15.53
CA GLN A 197 21.19 10.83 15.06
C GLN A 197 19.76 10.62 15.61
N ASP A 198 19.27 9.39 15.66
CA ASP A 198 17.92 9.07 16.12
C ASP A 198 17.66 9.49 17.58
N PHE A 199 18.71 9.48 18.42
CA PHE A 199 18.62 9.82 19.85
C PHE A 199 19.22 11.19 20.21
N ALA A 200 19.80 11.91 19.26
CA ALA A 200 20.37 13.24 19.51
C ALA A 200 19.26 14.25 19.87
N THR A 201 19.48 15.07 20.90
CA THR A 201 18.51 16.08 21.38
C THR A 201 18.18 17.14 20.32
N GLY A 202 19.14 17.50 19.47
CA GLY A 202 18.98 18.45 18.38
C GLY A 202 18.48 17.85 17.05
N SER A 203 18.16 16.55 17.01
CA SER A 203 17.75 15.91 15.77
C SER A 203 16.38 16.40 15.29
N PRO A 204 16.17 16.52 13.96
CA PRO A 204 14.86 16.72 13.38
C PRO A 204 13.86 15.69 13.92
N TRP A 205 12.64 16.14 14.22
CA TRP A 205 11.63 15.31 14.87
C TRP A 205 11.31 14.02 14.08
N LEU A 206 11.45 14.05 12.76
CA LEU A 206 11.20 12.89 11.90
C LEU A 206 12.21 11.75 12.14
N LEU A 207 13.44 12.06 12.54
CA LEU A 207 14.45 11.07 12.94
C LEU A 207 14.05 10.39 14.25
N ARG A 208 13.60 11.18 15.22
CA ARG A 208 13.20 10.70 16.55
C ARG A 208 12.01 9.75 16.54
N VAL A 209 11.26 9.68 15.44
CA VAL A 209 10.12 8.76 15.29
C VAL A 209 10.44 7.55 14.40
N ARG A 210 11.67 7.42 13.86
CA ARG A 210 12.04 6.26 13.02
C ARG A 210 11.88 4.93 13.75
N TRP A 211 12.22 4.88 15.04
CA TRP A 211 12.08 3.67 15.88
C TRP A 211 10.63 3.21 16.06
N VAL A 212 9.64 4.07 15.81
CA VAL A 212 8.21 3.72 15.91
C VAL A 212 7.84 2.63 14.91
N HIS A 213 8.48 2.61 13.73
CA HIS A 213 8.23 1.58 12.74
C HIS A 213 8.61 0.17 13.22
N PRO A 214 9.88 -0.14 13.58
CA PRO A 214 10.23 -1.47 14.07
C PRO A 214 9.49 -1.86 15.35
N ALA A 215 9.23 -0.91 16.26
CA ALA A 215 8.45 -1.19 17.47
C ALA A 215 7.00 -1.59 17.14
N SER A 216 6.32 -0.81 16.29
CA SER A 216 4.96 -1.13 15.86
C SER A 216 4.91 -2.41 15.01
N ALA A 217 5.93 -2.69 14.20
CA ALA A 217 6.05 -3.91 13.40
C ALA A 217 6.13 -5.15 14.28
N VAL A 218 6.92 -5.14 15.35
CA VAL A 218 7.00 -6.25 16.32
C VAL A 218 5.65 -6.49 17.00
N LEU A 219 5.00 -5.43 17.50
CA LEU A 219 3.71 -5.54 18.20
C LEU A 219 2.59 -6.03 17.27
N ALA A 220 2.47 -5.43 16.07
CA ALA A 220 1.48 -5.84 15.08
C ALA A 220 1.78 -7.25 14.54
N GLY A 221 3.05 -7.59 14.32
CA GLY A 221 3.48 -8.92 13.88
C GLY A 221 3.10 -10.01 14.88
N ALA A 222 3.35 -9.80 16.18
CA ALA A 222 2.91 -10.71 17.23
C ALA A 222 1.38 -10.87 17.25
N PHE A 223 0.64 -9.76 17.10
CA PHE A 223 -0.82 -9.79 17.04
C PHE A 223 -1.34 -10.55 15.81
N VAL A 224 -0.71 -10.36 14.64
CA VAL A 224 -1.07 -11.08 13.41
C VAL A 224 -0.75 -12.57 13.52
N ILE A 225 0.39 -12.96 14.11
CA ILE A 225 0.71 -14.37 14.35
C ILE A 225 -0.36 -15.02 15.23
N TRP A 226 -0.84 -14.32 16.26
CA TRP A 226 -1.95 -14.78 17.09
C TRP A 226 -3.26 -14.90 16.30
N LEU A 227 -3.58 -13.96 15.40
CA LEU A 227 -4.74 -14.06 14.51
C LEU A 227 -4.62 -15.26 13.55
N VAL A 228 -3.43 -15.48 12.99
CA VAL A 228 -3.13 -16.62 12.12
C VAL A 228 -3.36 -17.94 12.87
N ALA A 229 -2.88 -18.05 14.11
CA ALA A 229 -3.09 -19.23 14.94
C ALA A 229 -4.59 -19.52 15.15
N LYS A 230 -5.40 -18.47 15.37
CA LYS A 230 -6.86 -18.60 15.48
C LYS A 230 -7.55 -19.01 14.18
N ALA A 231 -7.03 -18.56 13.03
CA ALA A 231 -7.59 -18.88 11.72
C ALA A 231 -7.09 -20.23 11.16
N TRP A 232 -6.03 -20.80 11.75
CA TRP A 232 -5.23 -21.90 11.19
C TRP A 232 -6.05 -23.09 10.70
N THR A 233 -7.00 -23.57 11.50
CA THR A 233 -7.81 -24.75 11.20
C THR A 233 -8.68 -24.57 9.96
N THR A 234 -9.06 -23.33 9.63
CA THR A 234 -9.94 -23.01 8.49
C THR A 234 -9.20 -22.35 7.33
N ARG A 235 -7.98 -21.84 7.57
CA ARG A 235 -7.24 -20.98 6.64
C ARG A 235 -5.76 -21.34 6.52
N ARG A 236 -5.41 -22.63 6.68
CA ARG A 236 -4.01 -23.11 6.73
C ARG A 236 -3.12 -22.58 5.60
N ILE A 237 -3.53 -22.66 4.33
CA ILE A 237 -2.67 -22.24 3.21
C ILE A 237 -2.47 -20.71 3.20
N PRO A 238 -3.51 -19.85 3.21
CA PRO A 238 -3.31 -18.40 3.37
C PRO A 238 -2.51 -18.02 4.62
N ALA A 239 -2.74 -18.71 5.75
CA ALA A 239 -1.99 -18.51 6.99
C ALA A 239 -0.48 -18.73 6.83
N LEU A 240 -0.07 -19.78 6.11
CA LEU A 240 1.33 -20.04 5.82
C LEU A 240 1.96 -18.92 4.99
N TRP A 241 1.25 -18.41 3.98
CA TRP A 241 1.72 -17.26 3.19
C TRP A 241 1.89 -16.01 4.04
N VAL A 242 0.92 -15.70 4.92
CA VAL A 242 0.98 -14.55 5.82
C VAL A 242 2.20 -14.65 6.75
N VAL A 243 2.44 -15.82 7.37
CA VAL A 243 3.59 -16.01 8.27
C VAL A 243 4.92 -15.96 7.50
N GLY A 244 4.99 -16.61 6.34
CA GLY A 244 6.20 -16.61 5.51
C GLY A 244 6.57 -15.21 5.02
N LEU A 245 5.59 -14.45 4.52
CA LEU A 245 5.78 -13.08 4.07
C LEU A 245 6.09 -12.13 5.24
N LEU A 246 5.48 -12.34 6.42
CA LEU A 246 5.80 -11.55 7.61
C LEU A 246 7.25 -11.79 8.06
N ALA A 247 7.70 -13.05 8.11
CA ALA A 247 9.08 -13.38 8.44
C ALA A 247 10.07 -12.80 7.42
N PHE A 248 9.73 -12.91 6.13
CA PHE A 248 10.49 -12.28 5.07
C PHE A 248 10.57 -10.76 5.26
N GLN A 249 9.47 -10.12 5.63
CA GLN A 249 9.39 -8.68 5.87
C GLN A 249 10.29 -8.21 7.01
N PHE A 250 10.35 -8.95 8.12
CA PHE A 250 11.31 -8.67 9.20
C PHE A 250 12.75 -8.79 8.72
N GLY A 251 13.05 -9.79 7.87
CA GLY A 251 14.34 -9.93 7.22
C GLY A 251 14.69 -8.74 6.33
N LEU A 252 13.76 -8.30 5.48
CA LEU A 252 13.93 -7.10 4.65
C LEU A 252 14.10 -5.84 5.49
N GLY A 253 13.38 -5.70 6.61
CA GLY A 253 13.56 -4.55 7.52
C GLY A 253 14.92 -4.51 8.17
N LEU A 254 15.43 -5.66 8.61
CA LEU A 254 16.78 -5.75 9.15
C LEU A 254 17.82 -5.41 8.07
N LEU A 255 17.66 -5.95 6.85
CA LEU A 255 18.57 -5.65 5.74
C LEU A 255 18.53 -4.17 5.33
N ASP A 256 17.35 -3.56 5.29
CA ASP A 256 17.19 -2.14 4.98
C ASP A 256 17.93 -1.26 5.99
N MET A 257 17.80 -1.55 7.28
CA MET A 257 18.57 -0.89 8.35
C MET A 257 20.09 -1.09 8.19
N LEU A 258 20.53 -2.34 8.00
CA LEU A 258 21.96 -2.67 7.91
C LEU A 258 22.64 -2.07 6.67
N LEU A 259 21.90 -1.93 5.58
CA LEU A 259 22.39 -1.38 4.32
C LEU A 259 22.25 0.16 4.22
N LEU A 260 21.70 0.81 5.26
CA LEU A 260 21.43 2.26 5.30
C LEU A 260 20.35 2.70 4.29
N ALA A 261 19.31 1.89 4.16
CA ALA A 261 18.10 2.12 3.37
C ALA A 261 18.36 2.59 1.92
N PRO A 262 19.21 1.91 1.13
CA PRO A 262 19.43 2.30 -0.26
C PRO A 262 18.13 2.13 -1.04
N VAL A 263 17.92 2.97 -2.07
CA VAL A 263 16.64 3.06 -2.80
C VAL A 263 16.11 1.70 -3.23
N TRP A 264 16.96 0.84 -3.82
CA TRP A 264 16.54 -0.49 -4.28
C TRP A 264 16.04 -1.39 -3.14
N MET A 265 16.62 -1.28 -1.95
CA MET A 265 16.21 -2.07 -0.78
C MET A 265 14.88 -1.56 -0.23
N GLN A 266 14.67 -0.24 -0.21
CA GLN A 266 13.36 0.34 0.13
C GLN A 266 12.25 -0.16 -0.82
N ILE A 267 12.54 -0.28 -2.12
CA ILE A 267 11.58 -0.80 -3.10
C ILE A 267 11.29 -2.29 -2.87
N ILE A 268 12.32 -3.11 -2.60
CA ILE A 268 12.12 -4.54 -2.30
C ILE A 268 11.36 -4.72 -0.98
N HIS A 269 11.69 -3.94 0.05
CA HIS A 269 10.97 -3.92 1.32
C HIS A 269 9.50 -3.58 1.10
N LEU A 270 9.19 -2.55 0.31
CA LEU A 270 7.81 -2.18 0.00
C LEU A 270 7.07 -3.24 -0.81
N LEU A 271 7.73 -3.89 -1.77
CA LEU A 271 7.14 -5.02 -2.51
C LEU A 271 6.77 -6.16 -1.56
N GLY A 272 7.65 -6.51 -0.62
CA GLY A 272 7.35 -7.48 0.43
C GLY A 272 6.14 -7.06 1.28
N ALA A 273 6.06 -5.78 1.64
CA ALA A 273 4.95 -5.23 2.42
C ALA A 273 3.63 -5.30 1.66
N ASP A 274 3.60 -4.97 0.37
CA ASP A 274 2.41 -5.02 -0.47
C ASP A 274 1.93 -6.46 -0.68
N LEU A 275 2.85 -7.40 -0.90
CA LEU A 275 2.52 -8.82 -1.00
C LEU A 275 1.97 -9.37 0.32
N TYR A 276 2.58 -9.00 1.45
CA TYR A 276 2.10 -9.33 2.78
C TYR A 276 0.69 -8.74 3.03
N TRP A 277 0.47 -7.47 2.65
CA TRP A 277 -0.81 -6.79 2.77
C TRP A 277 -1.91 -7.48 1.97
N VAL A 278 -1.64 -7.84 0.71
CA VAL A 278 -2.56 -8.61 -0.12
C VAL A 278 -2.86 -9.97 0.51
N ALA A 279 -1.84 -10.67 1.04
CA ALA A 279 -2.01 -11.98 1.67
C ALA A 279 -2.86 -11.91 2.95
N ILE A 280 -2.62 -10.95 3.84
CA ILE A 280 -3.39 -10.81 5.08
C ILE A 280 -4.82 -10.37 4.78
N VAL A 281 -5.05 -9.46 3.82
CA VAL A 281 -6.40 -9.07 3.39
C VAL A 281 -7.16 -10.26 2.80
N MET A 282 -6.50 -11.07 1.95
CA MET A 282 -7.12 -12.28 1.39
C MET A 282 -7.49 -13.30 2.47
N MET A 283 -6.58 -13.56 3.43
CA MET A 283 -6.87 -14.45 4.56
C MET A 283 -8.02 -13.92 5.41
N ALA A 284 -7.98 -12.63 5.77
CA ALA A 284 -8.99 -11.94 6.56
C ALA A 284 -10.37 -12.00 5.89
N THR A 285 -10.43 -11.67 4.60
CA THR A 285 -11.68 -11.65 3.81
C THR A 285 -12.38 -13.00 3.88
N GLY A 286 -11.65 -14.07 3.62
CA GLY A 286 -12.28 -15.38 3.66
C GLY A 286 -12.55 -15.86 5.10
N TRP A 287 -11.72 -15.50 6.08
CA TRP A 287 -12.00 -15.91 7.46
C TRP A 287 -13.25 -15.23 8.01
N VAL A 288 -13.47 -13.96 7.66
CA VAL A 288 -14.65 -13.19 8.05
C VAL A 288 -15.87 -13.56 7.21
N TRP A 289 -15.70 -13.75 5.89
CA TRP A 289 -16.77 -14.10 4.95
C TRP A 289 -16.45 -15.40 4.21
N PRO A 290 -16.57 -16.57 4.87
CA PRO A 290 -16.31 -17.85 4.22
C PRO A 290 -17.28 -18.08 3.06
N ALA A 291 -16.76 -18.59 1.94
CA ALA A 291 -17.58 -18.95 0.79
C ALA A 291 -18.51 -20.11 1.16
N SER A 292 -19.78 -20.03 0.77
CA SER A 292 -20.73 -21.13 0.99
C SER A 292 -20.37 -22.35 0.13
N PRO A 293 -20.49 -23.58 0.64
CA PRO A 293 -20.12 -24.81 -0.10
C PRO A 293 -20.88 -25.02 -1.42
N ALA A 294 -22.05 -24.40 -1.60
CA ALA A 294 -23.01 -24.73 -2.65
C ALA A 294 -22.67 -24.26 -4.08
N ARG A 295 -21.47 -23.71 -4.34
CA ARG A 295 -21.13 -23.13 -5.66
C ARG A 295 -19.72 -23.43 -6.17
N GLN A 296 -19.09 -24.50 -5.69
CA GLN A 296 -17.83 -25.01 -6.28
C GLN A 296 -18.04 -25.98 -7.46
N ALA A 297 -19.28 -26.26 -7.83
CA ALA A 297 -19.63 -27.00 -9.03
C ALA A 297 -20.29 -26.04 -10.02
N ILE A 298 -19.52 -25.52 -10.99
CA ILE A 298 -19.82 -25.21 -12.39
C ILE A 298 -18.50 -24.76 -13.02
#